data_AF-A0A8T0F2Q7-F1
#
_entry.id   AF-A0A8T0F2Q7-F1
#
_cell.length_a   1.000
_cell.length_b   1.000
_cell.length_c   1.000
_cell.angle_alpha   90.00
_cell.angle_beta   90.00
_cell.angle_gamma   90.00
#
_symmetry.space_group_name_H-M   'P 1'
#
loop_
_entity.id
_entity.type
_entity.pdbx_description
1 polymer ?
#
loop_
_entity_poly.entity_id
_entity_poly.type
_entity_poly.pdbx_seq_one_letter_code
_entity_poly.pdbx_strand_id
1 'polypeptide(L)'
;MKFHAVSKQIAYHLLTSLLFFSNLSVWSLPHPERKPTTDFRKKRSVFPLCFLPYNWISGQDLEVFHVWNTDADHFEPKLSKRGKGQQSFQYEPYYPYNPQQVYPPYQPYNEVDDDLRGDYCNRRGPLKCCPQRDDTCSVPILGTLCYCDLFCNRTNSEDCCPDFEEVCLGRRVQPPEQIVRPQCLHQGRYYNLGYTLHINCNKCICRVHGNAKFEFDCEQNVCLVRPELISGINDAHQGWKSSNYTFFWGKTLEDGIQYRLGTHKPTRPTMEMNEIHPITNGPLPQNFDSRQKWRNLITPVRDQGDCGSSWAFSTAALASDRLAIESLGQEKKELSPQHLLSCQRRGQRGCKGGHLDRAWYFMRKKGITTTKCFPYLGKADVTCPFNNGNSAGKVRCPTGTEDEVYLSTPPYRVGPKEEEIMRELYFNGPVQATFRVHSDFFLYKSGVYHHIESLVAGLPQAFRQQDFHSIRILGWGTDVVDGKSIKYWLCANSWGEEWGENGYFRIVRGQDECNIEMFVVGVWAHTETNGF
;
A
#
# COMPACT_ATOMS: atom_id res chain seq x y z
N MET A 1 -55.63 52.70 20.94
CA MET A 1 -54.49 53.31 21.67
C MET A 1 -53.27 53.35 20.74
N LYS A 2 -52.28 54.21 20.99
CA LYS A 2 -51.39 54.74 19.94
C LYS A 2 -50.31 53.77 19.44
N PHE A 3 -49.92 54.01 18.19
CA PHE A 3 -48.84 53.40 17.42
C PHE A 3 -47.50 54.15 17.59
N HIS A 4 -46.46 53.55 16.99
CA HIS A 4 -45.20 54.12 16.46
C HIS A 4 -43.92 54.16 17.32
N ALA A 5 -42.86 53.75 16.64
CA ALA A 5 -41.44 53.78 17.03
C ALA A 5 -40.83 55.19 16.93
N VAL A 6 -39.58 55.36 17.38
CA VAL A 6 -38.42 55.73 16.54
C VAL A 6 -37.13 55.95 17.38
N SER A 7 -35.99 55.60 16.78
CA SER A 7 -34.60 55.83 17.20
C SER A 7 -34.23 57.27 17.64
N LYS A 8 -33.24 57.42 18.54
CA LYS A 8 -32.06 58.29 18.32
C LYS A 8 -30.96 58.17 19.41
N GLN A 9 -29.71 58.30 18.97
CA GLN A 9 -28.52 58.59 19.80
C GLN A 9 -28.42 60.09 20.16
N ILE A 10 -27.54 60.43 21.12
CA ILE A 10 -26.94 61.74 21.53
C ILE A 10 -26.91 61.79 23.09
N ALA A 11 -25.92 62.34 23.82
CA ALA A 11 -24.47 62.55 23.62
C ALA A 11 -23.86 63.07 24.95
N TYR A 12 -22.58 62.74 25.21
CA TYR A 12 -21.54 63.54 25.92
C TYR A 12 -21.71 64.19 27.33
N HIS A 13 -20.54 64.30 27.99
CA HIS A 13 -20.12 65.07 29.20
C HIS A 13 -20.01 64.28 30.52
N LEU A 14 -18.97 64.40 31.38
CA LEU A 14 -17.62 65.05 31.41
C LEU A 14 -16.72 64.14 32.31
N LEU A 15 -15.39 63.94 32.12
CA LEU A 15 -14.26 64.75 32.65
C LEU A 15 -14.51 65.32 34.09
N THR A 16 -13.62 65.26 35.09
CA THR A 16 -12.15 65.05 35.18
C THR A 16 -11.76 64.86 36.66
N SER A 17 -10.65 64.16 36.98
CA SER A 17 -9.55 64.63 37.88
C SER A 17 -8.54 63.52 38.24
N LEU A 18 -7.24 63.61 37.90
CA LEU A 18 -6.07 64.07 38.72
C LEU A 18 -5.65 63.08 39.86
N LEU A 19 -4.38 62.76 40.20
CA LEU A 19 -3.03 63.00 39.62
C LEU A 19 -1.92 62.22 40.42
N PHE A 20 -0.65 62.26 39.93
CA PHE A 20 0.66 61.96 40.61
C PHE A 20 1.02 60.49 41.01
N PHE A 21 2.27 59.99 40.99
CA PHE A 21 3.66 60.47 40.69
C PHE A 21 4.32 59.50 39.65
N SER A 22 5.04 59.89 38.58
CA SER A 22 6.49 60.22 38.44
C SER A 22 7.50 59.23 39.10
N ASN A 23 8.67 58.88 38.54
CA ASN A 23 9.62 59.68 37.74
C ASN A 23 10.73 58.86 36.99
N LEU A 24 11.26 59.40 35.87
CA LEU A 24 12.64 59.24 35.28
C LEU A 24 13.15 57.83 34.80
N SER A 25 14.00 57.66 33.77
CA SER A 25 14.66 58.56 32.78
C SER A 25 15.19 57.73 31.56
N VAL A 26 14.89 58.09 30.31
CA VAL A 26 15.77 58.75 29.28
C VAL A 26 17.08 58.02 28.90
N TRP A 27 17.33 57.81 27.60
CA TRP A 27 18.55 58.16 26.82
C TRP A 27 18.30 57.91 25.31
N SER A 28 18.99 58.63 24.41
CA SER A 28 18.58 58.82 23.00
C SER A 28 19.69 58.55 21.96
N LEU A 29 19.33 57.99 20.79
CA LEU A 29 19.75 58.25 19.37
C LEU A 29 21.24 58.58 19.02
N PRO A 30 21.78 58.21 17.81
CA PRO A 30 21.15 58.55 16.51
C PRO A 30 21.38 57.63 15.27
N HIS A 31 20.69 57.97 14.18
CA HIS A 31 20.87 57.50 12.79
C HIS A 31 22.15 58.05 12.11
N PRO A 32 22.51 57.54 10.92
CA PRO A 32 22.34 58.39 9.72
C PRO A 32 21.84 57.70 8.44
N GLU A 33 21.25 58.48 7.52
CA GLU A 33 20.95 58.10 6.13
C GLU A 33 22.06 58.54 5.14
N ARG A 34 22.16 57.86 3.97
CA ARG A 34 22.30 58.48 2.63
C ARG A 34 22.23 57.43 1.49
N LYS A 35 21.65 57.81 0.35
CA LYS A 35 21.62 57.10 -0.97
C LYS A 35 22.51 57.88 -1.99
N PRO A 36 22.47 57.62 -3.32
CA PRO A 36 22.87 56.41 -4.07
C PRO A 36 23.81 56.72 -5.27
N THR A 37 24.49 55.73 -5.89
CA THR A 37 24.94 55.83 -7.32
C THR A 37 25.34 54.52 -8.01
N THR A 38 24.93 54.42 -9.29
CA THR A 38 25.56 53.78 -10.48
C THR A 38 25.97 52.30 -10.56
N ASP A 39 25.30 51.62 -11.50
CA ASP A 39 25.69 50.47 -12.34
C ASP A 39 27.18 50.35 -12.71
N PHE A 40 27.75 49.13 -12.65
CA PHE A 40 28.73 48.67 -13.65
C PHE A 40 28.70 47.13 -13.85
N ARG A 41 28.98 46.71 -15.09
CA ARG A 41 28.79 45.35 -15.62
C ARG A 41 29.90 44.34 -15.24
N LYS A 42 29.49 43.06 -15.21
CA LYS A 42 30.23 41.83 -15.63
C LYS A 42 31.74 41.72 -15.33
N LYS A 43 32.13 40.67 -14.59
CA LYS A 43 33.19 39.72 -15.04
C LYS A 43 33.09 38.36 -14.33
N ARG A 44 33.46 37.30 -15.06
CA ARG A 44 33.64 35.91 -14.57
C ARG A 44 35.14 35.65 -14.34
N SER A 45 35.47 35.00 -13.23
CA SER A 45 36.71 34.21 -12.97
C SER A 45 36.61 33.75 -11.50
N VAL A 46 36.39 32.48 -11.15
CA VAL A 46 37.31 31.33 -11.25
C VAL A 46 38.67 31.63 -10.62
N PHE A 47 38.94 31.10 -9.41
CA PHE A 47 40.23 30.62 -8.85
C PHE A 47 40.03 30.16 -7.37
N PRO A 48 40.96 29.46 -6.68
CA PRO A 48 40.78 28.02 -6.43
C PRO A 48 40.76 27.58 -4.94
N LEU A 49 40.81 26.27 -4.75
CA LEU A 49 41.09 25.56 -3.48
C LEU A 49 42.45 25.92 -2.87
N CYS A 50 42.51 25.95 -1.53
CA CYS A 50 43.71 25.72 -0.73
C CYS A 50 43.43 24.65 0.34
N PHE A 51 44.31 23.65 0.43
CA PHE A 51 44.39 22.68 1.53
C PHE A 51 45.08 23.34 2.77
N LEU A 52 44.95 22.86 4.00
CA LEU A 52 45.71 21.78 4.69
C LEU A 52 45.44 21.93 6.23
N PRO A 53 45.96 21.09 7.16
CA PRO A 53 45.79 19.63 7.31
C PRO A 53 45.55 19.20 8.79
N TYR A 54 45.40 17.90 9.09
CA TYR A 54 46.28 17.10 9.98
C TYR A 54 45.76 15.67 10.29
N ASN A 55 46.67 14.68 10.15
CA ASN A 55 46.80 13.28 10.60
C ASN A 55 45.58 12.34 10.79
N TRP A 56 45.54 11.06 10.36
CA TRP A 56 46.49 9.92 10.21
C TRP A 56 46.79 9.05 11.45
N ILE A 57 46.68 7.71 11.23
CA ILE A 57 47.15 6.47 11.92
C ILE A 57 45.98 5.44 11.83
N SER A 58 45.87 4.61 10.78
CA SER A 58 46.53 3.29 10.51
C SER A 58 45.96 2.12 11.34
N GLY A 59 45.75 0.89 10.82
CA GLY A 59 45.97 0.29 9.49
C GLY A 59 44.95 -0.84 9.23
N GLN A 60 44.73 -1.28 7.98
CA GLN A 60 45.27 -2.53 7.36
C GLN A 60 44.61 -3.82 7.94
N ASP A 61 44.15 -4.78 7.13
CA ASP A 61 44.83 -5.38 5.96
C ASP A 61 44.14 -5.30 4.58
N LEU A 62 44.89 -5.76 3.56
CA LEU A 62 44.67 -5.72 2.11
C LEU A 62 44.92 -7.10 1.49
N GLU A 63 44.20 -7.43 0.41
CA GLU A 63 44.59 -8.24 -0.78
C GLU A 63 43.39 -8.10 -1.75
N VAL A 64 43.40 -7.49 -2.95
CA VAL A 64 44.36 -7.38 -4.09
C VAL A 64 44.74 -8.77 -4.63
N PHE A 65 44.69 -9.15 -5.92
CA PHE A 65 44.62 -8.48 -7.25
C PHE A 65 43.43 -9.04 -8.10
N HIS A 66 43.16 -8.75 -9.40
CA HIS A 66 43.85 -7.99 -10.46
C HIS A 66 42.83 -7.33 -11.43
N VAL A 67 43.31 -6.51 -12.38
CA VAL A 67 42.60 -6.01 -13.58
C VAL A 67 43.41 -6.37 -14.84
N TRP A 68 42.79 -6.70 -15.97
CA TRP A 68 43.33 -6.38 -17.31
C TRP A 68 42.22 -6.07 -18.32
N ASN A 69 42.49 -5.06 -19.14
CA ASN A 69 41.83 -4.63 -20.38
C ASN A 69 42.42 -5.46 -21.56
N THR A 70 41.94 -5.50 -22.82
CA THR A 70 40.92 -4.76 -23.60
C THR A 70 40.37 -5.67 -24.73
N ASP A 71 39.38 -5.14 -25.46
CA ASP A 71 39.17 -5.24 -26.92
C ASP A 71 37.90 -5.93 -27.44
N ALA A 72 37.51 -5.47 -28.64
CA ALA A 72 36.12 -5.35 -29.07
C ALA A 72 35.71 -6.34 -30.16
N ASP A 73 34.41 -6.51 -30.35
CA ASP A 73 33.85 -6.31 -31.70
C ASP A 73 32.34 -5.95 -31.68
N HIS A 74 31.92 -5.15 -32.67
CA HIS A 74 30.53 -4.72 -32.88
C HIS A 74 29.82 -5.64 -33.88
N PHE A 75 28.50 -5.87 -33.74
CA PHE A 75 27.62 -6.01 -34.91
C PHE A 75 26.15 -5.66 -34.62
N GLU A 76 25.64 -4.62 -35.29
CA GLU A 76 24.20 -4.34 -35.44
C GLU A 76 23.63 -5.06 -36.69
N PRO A 77 22.35 -5.48 -36.69
CA PRO A 77 21.63 -5.82 -37.92
C PRO A 77 20.80 -4.63 -38.44
N LYS A 78 21.05 -4.23 -39.69
CA LYS A 78 20.33 -3.14 -40.39
C LYS A 78 18.94 -3.57 -40.88
N LEU A 79 17.99 -2.64 -40.84
CA LEU A 79 16.71 -2.71 -41.55
C LEU A 79 16.90 -2.61 -43.08
N SER A 80 16.12 -3.38 -43.84
CA SER A 80 15.99 -3.27 -45.30
C SER A 80 14.52 -3.35 -45.73
N LYS A 81 14.12 -2.56 -46.74
CA LYS A 81 12.76 -2.54 -47.31
C LYS A 81 12.75 -3.10 -48.73
N ARG A 82 11.93 -4.14 -48.97
CA ARG A 82 11.29 -4.63 -50.23
C ARG A 82 10.54 -5.91 -49.84
N GLY A 83 9.44 -6.36 -50.44
CA GLY A 83 8.56 -5.85 -51.50
C GLY A 83 7.26 -6.69 -51.50
N LYS A 84 6.25 -6.34 -52.30
CA LYS A 84 4.91 -7.00 -52.24
C LYS A 84 4.93 -8.48 -52.65
N GLY A 85 4.14 -9.30 -51.96
CA GLY A 85 3.69 -10.62 -52.40
C GLY A 85 2.40 -11.02 -51.68
N GLN A 86 1.33 -11.32 -52.42
CA GLN A 86 0.09 -11.86 -51.84
C GLN A 86 0.23 -13.36 -51.61
N GLN A 87 -0.07 -13.83 -50.40
CA GLN A 87 -0.54 -15.19 -50.18
C GLN A 87 -1.72 -15.18 -49.22
N SER A 88 -2.76 -15.94 -49.57
CA SER A 88 -4.03 -16.01 -48.87
C SER A 88 -3.95 -16.92 -47.64
N PHE A 89 -4.27 -16.38 -46.47
CA PHE A 89 -4.57 -17.19 -45.30
C PHE A 89 -6.05 -17.57 -45.33
N GLN A 90 -6.34 -18.87 -45.45
CA GLN A 90 -7.68 -19.39 -45.17
C GLN A 90 -7.90 -19.35 -43.65
N TYR A 91 -9.05 -18.82 -43.23
CA TYR A 91 -9.51 -18.93 -41.85
C TYR A 91 -10.23 -20.27 -41.68
N GLU A 92 -9.79 -21.11 -40.74
CA GLU A 92 -10.63 -22.19 -40.23
C GLU A 92 -11.70 -21.62 -39.27
N PRO A 93 -12.94 -22.14 -39.30
CA PRO A 93 -14.03 -21.60 -38.50
C PRO A 93 -13.92 -21.98 -37.02
N TYR A 94 -14.18 -20.99 -36.17
CA TYR A 94 -14.27 -21.12 -34.72
C TYR A 94 -15.53 -21.92 -34.35
N TYR A 95 -15.37 -23.13 -33.79
CA TYR A 95 -16.51 -23.92 -33.30
C TYR A 95 -17.06 -23.34 -31.99
N PRO A 96 -18.39 -23.15 -31.85
CA PRO A 96 -18.98 -22.60 -30.64
C PRO A 96 -18.97 -23.60 -29.48
N TYR A 97 -18.66 -23.10 -28.28
CA TYR A 97 -18.64 -23.86 -27.03
C TYR A 97 -20.06 -24.26 -26.60
N ASN A 98 -20.33 -25.56 -26.44
CA ASN A 98 -21.62 -26.09 -26.02
C ASN A 98 -21.66 -26.32 -24.49
N PRO A 99 -22.45 -25.58 -23.70
CA PRO A 99 -22.37 -25.58 -22.23
C PRO A 99 -23.18 -26.70 -21.54
N GLN A 100 -23.45 -27.84 -22.20
CA GLN A 100 -24.21 -28.97 -21.62
C GLN A 100 -23.52 -30.34 -21.62
N GLN A 101 -22.20 -30.41 -21.89
CA GLN A 101 -21.44 -31.62 -21.55
C GLN A 101 -21.09 -31.64 -20.07
N VAL A 102 -21.94 -32.30 -19.27
CA VAL A 102 -21.59 -32.79 -17.95
C VAL A 102 -20.56 -33.91 -18.13
N TYR A 103 -19.28 -33.57 -17.98
CA TYR A 103 -18.24 -34.59 -17.81
C TYR A 103 -18.53 -35.34 -16.50
N PRO A 104 -18.57 -36.68 -16.49
CA PRO A 104 -18.70 -37.42 -15.24
C PRO A 104 -17.53 -37.09 -14.33
N PRO A 105 -17.72 -37.07 -13.00
CA PRO A 105 -16.62 -36.81 -12.07
C PRO A 105 -15.52 -37.84 -12.29
N TYR A 106 -14.29 -37.37 -12.44
CA TYR A 106 -13.11 -38.21 -12.59
C TYR A 106 -12.94 -39.05 -11.32
N GLN A 107 -13.41 -40.30 -11.34
CA GLN A 107 -13.26 -41.18 -10.19
C GLN A 107 -11.78 -41.47 -9.96
N PRO A 108 -11.29 -41.39 -8.71
CA PRO A 108 -9.92 -41.76 -8.42
C PRO A 108 -9.76 -43.27 -8.66
N TYR A 109 -8.82 -43.64 -9.53
CA TYR A 109 -8.36 -45.03 -9.71
C TYR A 109 -7.74 -45.53 -8.39
N ASN A 110 -8.57 -46.05 -7.50
CA ASN A 110 -8.21 -46.61 -6.20
C ASN A 110 -8.92 -47.95 -5.89
N GLU A 111 -9.68 -48.48 -6.86
CA GLU A 111 -10.06 -49.89 -6.89
C GLU A 111 -9.05 -50.60 -7.79
N VAL A 112 -8.06 -51.25 -7.15
CA VAL A 112 -7.39 -52.40 -7.77
C VAL A 112 -8.45 -53.49 -7.81
N ASP A 113 -8.62 -54.12 -8.97
CA ASP A 113 -9.59 -55.19 -9.21
C ASP A 113 -9.58 -56.22 -8.06
N ASP A 114 -10.75 -56.67 -7.61
CA ASP A 114 -10.83 -57.71 -6.57
C ASP A 114 -10.19 -59.02 -7.06
N ASP A 115 -10.23 -59.27 -8.37
CA ASP A 115 -9.51 -60.37 -9.05
C ASP A 115 -7.98 -60.20 -9.01
N LEU A 116 -7.44 -59.01 -8.70
CA LEU A 116 -5.99 -58.77 -8.53
C LEU A 116 -5.55 -58.79 -7.06
N ARG A 117 -6.50 -58.68 -6.12
CA ARG A 117 -6.27 -58.76 -4.66
C ARG A 117 -6.56 -60.17 -4.11
N GLY A 118 -6.77 -61.15 -4.99
CA GLY A 118 -7.25 -62.48 -4.65
C GLY A 118 -6.31 -63.32 -3.78
N ASP A 119 -6.91 -64.31 -3.14
CA ASP A 119 -6.27 -65.30 -2.26
C ASP A 119 -6.47 -66.67 -2.94
N TYR A 120 -5.76 -66.87 -4.06
CA TYR A 120 -6.12 -67.78 -5.15
C TYR A 120 -5.87 -69.26 -4.79
N CYS A 121 -4.61 -69.66 -4.57
CA CYS A 121 -4.24 -71.01 -4.16
C CYS A 121 -4.75 -71.32 -2.75
N ASN A 122 -4.80 -70.31 -1.87
CA ASN A 122 -5.22 -70.49 -0.49
C ASN A 122 -6.70 -70.92 -0.34
N ARG A 123 -7.57 -70.49 -1.27
CA ARG A 123 -9.01 -70.81 -1.28
C ARG A 123 -9.35 -72.15 -1.93
N ARG A 124 -8.39 -72.84 -2.57
CA ARG A 124 -8.64 -74.18 -3.14
C ARG A 124 -8.83 -75.23 -2.03
N GLY A 125 -9.82 -76.09 -2.23
CA GLY A 125 -10.08 -77.28 -1.41
C GLY A 125 -10.45 -78.47 -2.29
N PRO A 126 -10.18 -79.73 -1.88
CA PRO A 126 -9.68 -80.15 -0.55
C PRO A 126 -8.16 -79.97 -0.37
N LEU A 127 -7.40 -79.78 -1.46
CA LEU A 127 -5.97 -79.49 -1.43
C LEU A 127 -5.73 -78.07 -1.97
N LYS A 128 -5.01 -77.24 -1.20
CA LYS A 128 -4.62 -75.89 -1.65
C LYS A 128 -3.69 -75.96 -2.87
N CYS A 129 -2.74 -76.88 -2.84
CA CYS A 129 -1.68 -77.02 -3.84
C CYS A 129 -1.53 -78.47 -4.29
N CYS A 130 -1.20 -78.70 -5.57
CA CYS A 130 -1.11 -80.06 -6.14
C CYS A 130 0.35 -80.53 -6.27
N PRO A 131 0.67 -81.80 -5.92
CA PRO A 131 2.04 -82.29 -5.86
C PRO A 131 2.68 -82.61 -7.22
N GLN A 132 1.88 -82.66 -8.29
CA GLN A 132 2.30 -82.88 -9.67
C GLN A 132 1.59 -81.85 -10.56
N ARG A 133 2.07 -81.68 -11.81
CA ARG A 133 1.35 -80.89 -12.81
C ARG A 133 -0.07 -81.45 -12.96
N ASP A 134 -1.06 -80.59 -12.77
CA ASP A 134 -2.46 -80.95 -12.82
C ASP A 134 -3.23 -79.76 -13.39
N ASP A 135 -3.74 -79.88 -14.61
CA ASP A 135 -4.41 -78.76 -15.27
C ASP A 135 -5.72 -78.35 -14.54
N THR A 136 -6.26 -79.21 -13.66
CA THR A 136 -7.37 -78.90 -12.73
C THR A 136 -6.91 -78.18 -11.44
N CYS A 137 -5.60 -78.00 -11.28
CA CYS A 137 -4.97 -77.24 -10.21
C CYS A 137 -4.91 -75.74 -10.51
N SER A 138 -5.96 -75.22 -11.16
CA SER A 138 -6.06 -73.85 -11.64
C SER A 138 -7.22 -73.10 -10.98
N VAL A 139 -7.14 -71.77 -11.01
CA VAL A 139 -8.14 -70.83 -10.50
C VAL A 139 -8.21 -69.61 -11.43
N PRO A 140 -9.38 -68.97 -11.58
CA PRO A 140 -9.53 -67.82 -12.45
C PRO A 140 -8.87 -66.56 -11.86
N ILE A 141 -8.27 -65.75 -12.73
CA ILE A 141 -7.75 -64.42 -12.46
C ILE A 141 -7.94 -63.56 -13.72
N LEU A 142 -8.66 -62.43 -13.63
CA LEU A 142 -8.88 -61.49 -14.75
C LEU A 142 -9.38 -62.15 -16.05
N GLY A 143 -10.21 -63.19 -15.93
CA GLY A 143 -10.74 -63.94 -17.08
C GLY A 143 -9.78 -64.93 -17.74
N THR A 144 -8.56 -65.11 -17.22
CA THR A 144 -7.64 -66.22 -17.54
C THR A 144 -7.54 -67.19 -16.35
N LEU A 145 -6.77 -68.28 -16.49
CA LEU A 145 -6.47 -69.23 -15.43
C LEU A 145 -5.01 -69.06 -14.96
N CYS A 146 -4.79 -69.13 -13.65
CA CYS A 146 -3.46 -69.35 -13.07
C CYS A 146 -3.39 -70.68 -12.33
N TYR A 147 -2.19 -71.23 -12.14
CA TYR A 147 -1.95 -72.57 -11.57
C TYR A 147 -1.33 -72.54 -10.15
N CYS A 148 -1.70 -73.55 -9.36
CA CYS A 148 -1.34 -73.75 -7.95
C CYS A 148 -0.62 -75.08 -7.69
N ASP A 149 0.02 -75.66 -8.71
CA ASP A 149 0.73 -76.93 -8.60
C ASP A 149 2.25 -76.78 -8.51
N LEU A 150 2.96 -77.82 -8.05
CA LEU A 150 4.41 -77.78 -7.87
C LEU A 150 5.22 -77.72 -9.18
N PHE A 151 4.60 -77.68 -10.37
CA PHE A 151 5.30 -77.33 -11.60
C PHE A 151 5.76 -75.86 -11.59
N CYS A 152 5.00 -74.97 -10.95
CA CYS A 152 5.35 -73.57 -10.71
C CYS A 152 6.63 -73.35 -9.89
N ASN A 153 7.20 -74.40 -9.27
CA ASN A 153 8.50 -74.35 -8.59
C ASN A 153 9.68 -74.73 -9.51
N ARG A 154 9.42 -75.16 -10.76
CA ARG A 154 10.43 -75.61 -11.74
C ARG A 154 10.63 -74.67 -12.91
N THR A 155 9.57 -73.94 -13.26
CA THR A 155 9.58 -72.88 -14.27
C THR A 155 9.14 -71.58 -13.61
N ASN A 156 9.85 -70.47 -13.90
CA ASN A 156 9.28 -69.12 -13.72
C ASN A 156 8.21 -68.89 -14.81
N SER A 157 7.19 -69.75 -14.85
CA SER A 157 6.08 -69.67 -15.81
C SER A 157 5.13 -68.56 -15.40
N GLU A 158 4.78 -67.69 -16.35
CA GLU A 158 3.90 -66.54 -16.13
C GLU A 158 2.47 -66.96 -15.77
N ASP A 159 2.11 -68.23 -15.99
CA ASP A 159 0.81 -68.82 -15.67
C ASP A 159 0.61 -69.16 -14.18
N CYS A 160 1.59 -68.91 -13.30
CA CYS A 160 1.51 -69.27 -11.88
C CYS A 160 0.73 -68.23 -11.07
N CYS A 161 -0.08 -68.67 -10.10
CA CYS A 161 -0.87 -67.74 -9.30
C CYS A 161 0.01 -66.85 -8.40
N PRO A 162 -0.34 -65.56 -8.20
CA PRO A 162 0.47 -64.63 -7.43
C PRO A 162 0.78 -65.07 -5.99
N ASP A 163 -0.10 -65.86 -5.35
CA ASP A 163 0.06 -66.37 -3.99
C ASP A 163 0.76 -67.75 -3.92
N PHE A 164 1.15 -68.35 -5.06
CA PHE A 164 1.73 -69.70 -5.11
C PHE A 164 2.98 -69.86 -4.22
N GLU A 165 3.92 -68.90 -4.26
CA GLU A 165 5.15 -69.00 -3.45
C GLU A 165 4.85 -68.98 -1.94
N GLU A 166 3.89 -68.16 -1.51
CA GLU A 166 3.49 -68.05 -0.10
C GLU A 166 2.70 -69.29 0.35
N VAL A 167 1.68 -69.68 -0.41
CA VAL A 167 0.74 -70.74 -0.01
C VAL A 167 1.30 -72.14 -0.24
N CYS A 168 1.99 -72.37 -1.35
CA CYS A 168 2.42 -73.70 -1.78
C CYS A 168 3.88 -74.01 -1.47
N LEU A 169 4.75 -73.00 -1.37
CA LEU A 169 6.16 -73.17 -0.99
C LEU A 169 6.48 -72.63 0.41
N GLY A 170 5.54 -71.95 1.08
CA GLY A 170 5.76 -71.35 2.40
C GLY A 170 6.78 -70.21 2.41
N ARG A 171 7.09 -69.64 1.24
CA ARG A 171 8.07 -68.56 1.09
C ARG A 171 7.39 -67.23 1.34
N ARG A 172 7.89 -66.43 2.29
CA ARG A 172 7.45 -65.04 2.43
C ARG A 172 7.95 -64.21 1.26
N VAL A 173 7.09 -63.95 0.29
CA VAL A 173 7.30 -62.88 -0.69
C VAL A 173 7.26 -61.56 0.08
N GLN A 174 8.28 -60.71 -0.06
CA GLN A 174 8.17 -59.36 0.49
C GLN A 174 7.14 -58.58 -0.34
N PRO A 175 6.20 -57.85 0.28
CA PRO A 175 5.26 -57.04 -0.49
C PRO A 175 6.05 -56.06 -1.37
N PRO A 176 5.61 -55.80 -2.62
CA PRO A 176 6.31 -54.87 -3.50
C PRO A 176 6.46 -53.51 -2.80
N GLU A 177 7.62 -52.87 -3.00
CA GLU A 177 7.87 -51.55 -2.41
C GLU A 177 6.72 -50.61 -2.74
N GLN A 178 6.15 -49.97 -1.71
CA GLN A 178 5.07 -49.02 -1.92
C GLN A 178 5.56 -47.94 -2.87
N ILE A 179 4.83 -47.71 -3.97
CA ILE A 179 5.09 -46.61 -4.89
C ILE A 179 4.77 -45.30 -4.15
N VAL A 180 5.76 -44.77 -3.43
CA VAL A 180 5.69 -43.45 -2.80
C VAL A 180 5.66 -42.42 -3.91
N ARG A 181 4.44 -42.06 -4.34
CA ARG A 181 4.25 -41.03 -5.35
C ARG A 181 4.85 -39.73 -4.81
N PRO A 182 5.77 -39.07 -5.55
CA PRO A 182 6.51 -37.93 -5.04
C PRO A 182 5.60 -36.69 -5.04
N GLN A 183 4.83 -36.54 -3.96
CA GLN A 183 3.74 -35.58 -3.85
C GLN A 183 3.72 -34.89 -2.49
N CYS A 184 3.62 -33.56 -2.51
CA CYS A 184 3.44 -32.75 -1.31
C CYS A 184 1.95 -32.68 -0.94
N LEU A 185 1.65 -32.79 0.36
CA LEU A 185 0.30 -32.65 0.89
C LEU A 185 0.05 -31.20 1.33
N HIS A 186 -1.03 -30.58 0.84
CA HIS A 186 -1.49 -29.28 1.33
C HIS A 186 -3.02 -29.24 1.37
N GLN A 187 -3.60 -28.82 2.50
CA GLN A 187 -5.06 -28.76 2.72
C GLN A 187 -5.82 -30.05 2.32
N GLY A 188 -5.24 -31.21 2.61
CA GLY A 188 -5.83 -32.52 2.27
C GLY A 188 -5.74 -32.92 0.79
N ARG A 189 -5.01 -32.17 -0.05
CA ARG A 189 -4.78 -32.48 -1.47
C ARG A 189 -3.31 -32.76 -1.75
N TYR A 190 -3.06 -33.74 -2.62
CA TYR A 190 -1.72 -34.13 -3.07
C TYR A 190 -1.33 -33.37 -4.34
N TYR A 191 -0.10 -32.87 -4.38
CA TYR A 191 0.45 -32.07 -5.47
C TYR A 191 1.78 -32.66 -5.93
N ASN A 192 1.97 -32.81 -7.25
CA ASN A 192 3.20 -33.38 -7.82
C ASN A 192 4.42 -32.48 -7.56
N LEU A 193 5.61 -33.08 -7.55
CA LEU A 193 6.88 -32.33 -7.54
C LEU A 193 6.93 -31.21 -8.59
N GLY A 194 7.53 -30.09 -8.22
CA GLY A 194 7.61 -28.88 -9.05
C GLY A 194 6.30 -28.07 -9.11
N TYR A 195 5.17 -28.60 -8.63
CA TYR A 195 3.93 -27.83 -8.54
C TYR A 195 4.14 -26.60 -7.65
N THR A 196 3.67 -25.46 -8.15
CA THR A 196 3.76 -24.17 -7.48
C THR A 196 2.38 -23.73 -7.03
N LEU A 197 2.25 -23.31 -5.76
CA LEU A 197 1.08 -22.60 -5.24
C LEU A 197 1.52 -21.33 -4.51
N HIS A 198 0.58 -20.41 -4.28
CA HIS A 198 0.82 -19.21 -3.48
C HIS A 198 0.07 -19.32 -2.15
N ILE A 199 0.80 -19.29 -1.03
CA ILE A 199 0.23 -19.17 0.31
C ILE A 199 0.34 -17.70 0.70
N ASN A 200 -0.78 -16.98 0.61
CA ASN A 200 -0.81 -15.53 0.78
C ASN A 200 0.21 -14.87 -0.19
N CYS A 201 1.19 -14.12 0.32
CA CYS A 201 2.22 -13.48 -0.51
C CYS A 201 3.39 -14.40 -0.91
N ASN A 202 3.53 -15.57 -0.30
CA ASN A 202 4.69 -16.44 -0.49
C ASN A 202 4.44 -17.48 -1.57
N LYS A 203 5.36 -17.55 -2.53
CA LYS A 203 5.40 -18.65 -3.51
C LYS A 203 5.96 -19.91 -2.84
N CYS A 204 5.26 -21.02 -3.02
CA CYS A 204 5.61 -22.32 -2.46
C CYS A 204 5.75 -23.35 -3.58
N ILE A 205 6.86 -24.08 -3.61
CA ILE A 205 7.18 -25.08 -4.63
C ILE A 205 7.30 -26.44 -3.97
N CYS A 206 6.58 -27.44 -4.47
CA CYS A 206 6.70 -28.82 -3.98
C CYS A 206 8.09 -29.39 -4.32
N ARG A 207 8.89 -29.69 -3.31
CA ARG A 207 10.29 -30.15 -3.41
C ARG A 207 10.54 -31.41 -2.58
N VAL A 208 11.63 -32.10 -2.89
CA VAL A 208 12.16 -33.20 -2.07
C VAL A 208 13.15 -32.62 -1.06
N HIS A 209 12.98 -32.94 0.21
CA HIS A 209 13.91 -32.62 1.29
C HIS A 209 14.48 -33.92 1.86
N GLY A 210 15.81 -34.09 1.76
CA GLY A 210 16.50 -35.30 2.23
C GLY A 210 16.01 -36.59 1.56
N ASN A 211 16.01 -37.68 2.32
CA ASN A 211 15.69 -39.02 1.83
C ASN A 211 14.16 -39.23 1.75
N ALA A 212 13.52 -38.63 0.73
CA ALA A 212 12.10 -38.80 0.37
C ALA A 212 11.04 -38.12 1.27
N LYS A 213 11.34 -37.00 1.92
CA LYS A 213 10.29 -36.10 2.45
C LYS A 213 9.82 -35.14 1.34
N PHE A 214 8.52 -35.09 1.07
CA PHE A 214 7.92 -34.21 0.06
C PHE A 214 7.19 -33.06 0.76
N GLU A 215 7.73 -31.84 0.66
CA GLU A 215 7.14 -30.66 1.29
C GLU A 215 7.20 -29.42 0.40
N PHE A 216 6.35 -28.45 0.73
CA PHE A 216 6.34 -27.16 0.06
C PHE A 216 7.44 -26.26 0.63
N ASP A 217 8.48 -26.05 -0.18
CA ASP A 217 9.50 -25.04 0.08
C ASP A 217 8.93 -23.66 -0.27
N CYS A 218 8.72 -22.83 0.74
CA CYS A 218 8.04 -21.55 0.65
C CYS A 218 9.00 -20.39 0.89
N GLU A 219 8.85 -19.33 0.09
CA GLU A 219 9.40 -18.01 0.40
C GLU A 219 8.99 -17.56 1.82
N GLN A 220 9.85 -16.77 2.46
CA GLN A 220 9.68 -16.31 3.85
C GLN A 220 9.44 -14.79 3.91
N ASN A 221 8.75 -14.25 2.90
CA ASN A 221 8.40 -12.83 2.87
C ASN A 221 7.35 -12.53 3.96
N VAL A 222 7.48 -11.37 4.59
CA VAL A 222 6.45 -10.88 5.51
C VAL A 222 5.26 -10.41 4.69
N CYS A 223 4.14 -11.12 4.78
CA CYS A 223 2.91 -10.70 4.09
C CYS A 223 2.26 -9.49 4.76
N LEU A 224 1.55 -8.68 3.97
CA LEU A 224 0.83 -7.51 4.46
C LEU A 224 -0.38 -7.92 5.31
N VAL A 225 -1.17 -8.86 4.80
CA VAL A 225 -2.24 -9.51 5.57
C VAL A 225 -1.64 -10.62 6.42
N ARG A 226 -1.80 -10.53 7.73
CA ARG A 226 -1.31 -11.50 8.72
C ARG A 226 -2.47 -12.00 9.59
N PRO A 227 -3.04 -13.18 9.34
CA PRO A 227 -4.18 -13.71 10.10
C PRO A 227 -3.94 -13.73 11.62
N GLU A 228 -2.71 -14.06 12.03
CA GLU A 228 -2.28 -14.05 13.43
C GLU A 228 -2.34 -12.66 14.08
N LEU A 229 -2.01 -11.61 13.32
CA LEU A 229 -2.13 -10.23 13.78
C LEU A 229 -3.60 -9.77 13.81
N ILE A 230 -4.41 -10.19 12.83
CA ILE A 230 -5.85 -9.89 12.80
C ILE A 230 -6.53 -10.45 14.05
N SER A 231 -6.28 -11.73 14.36
CA SER A 231 -6.81 -12.36 15.58
C SER A 231 -6.28 -11.63 16.82
N GLY A 232 -4.98 -11.44 16.95
CA GLY A 232 -4.36 -10.78 18.12
C GLY A 232 -4.90 -9.37 18.40
N ILE A 233 -5.19 -8.56 17.38
CA ILE A 233 -5.83 -7.24 17.56
C ILE A 233 -7.27 -7.39 18.08
N ASN A 234 -8.05 -8.28 17.48
CA ASN A 234 -9.47 -8.44 17.81
C ASN A 234 -9.67 -9.08 19.19
N ASP A 235 -8.81 -10.03 19.57
CA ASP A 235 -8.81 -10.71 20.87
C ASP A 235 -8.29 -9.80 22.01
N ALA A 236 -7.44 -8.82 21.69
CA ALA A 236 -6.92 -7.85 22.67
C ALA A 236 -7.95 -6.79 23.08
N HIS A 237 -9.10 -6.69 22.39
CA HIS A 237 -10.23 -5.82 22.70
C HIS A 237 -9.90 -4.32 22.93
N GLN A 238 -8.84 -3.77 22.31
CA GLN A 238 -8.35 -2.43 22.65
C GLN A 238 -9.14 -1.25 22.03
N GLY A 239 -10.41 -1.40 21.68
CA GLY A 239 -11.25 -0.30 21.15
C GLY A 239 -11.20 -0.05 19.65
N TRP A 240 -10.47 -0.87 18.90
CA TRP A 240 -10.59 -0.96 17.45
C TRP A 240 -10.53 -2.41 16.97
N LYS A 241 -10.99 -2.64 15.74
CA LYS A 241 -11.08 -3.96 15.10
C LYS A 241 -10.28 -3.97 13.82
N SER A 242 -9.73 -5.14 13.50
CA SER A 242 -9.01 -5.39 12.25
C SER A 242 -9.74 -6.37 11.33
N SER A 243 -9.43 -6.32 10.03
CA SER A 243 -10.02 -7.16 8.98
C SER A 243 -9.00 -7.52 7.91
N ASN A 244 -9.27 -8.62 7.19
CA ASN A 244 -8.65 -8.89 5.91
C ASN A 244 -9.24 -7.98 4.82
N TYR A 245 -8.44 -7.67 3.79
CA TYR A 245 -8.83 -6.95 2.59
C TYR A 245 -8.31 -7.71 1.36
N THR A 246 -9.21 -8.05 0.43
CA THR A 246 -8.87 -8.84 -0.77
C THR A 246 -7.80 -8.17 -1.64
N PHE A 247 -7.83 -6.84 -1.78
CA PHE A 247 -6.82 -6.07 -2.52
C PHE A 247 -5.45 -5.98 -1.82
N PHE A 248 -5.33 -6.41 -0.55
CA PHE A 248 -4.06 -6.58 0.17
C PHE A 248 -3.60 -8.04 0.25
N TRP A 249 -4.47 -9.01 -0.05
CA TRP A 249 -4.09 -10.42 -0.07
C TRP A 249 -3.03 -10.69 -1.15
N GLY A 250 -2.00 -11.47 -0.81
CA GLY A 250 -0.90 -11.75 -1.74
C GLY A 250 0.18 -10.67 -1.84
N LYS A 251 0.01 -9.51 -1.19
CA LYS A 251 1.04 -8.46 -1.11
C LYS A 251 1.98 -8.68 0.08
N THR A 252 3.25 -8.33 -0.08
CA THR A 252 4.21 -8.25 1.04
C THR A 252 3.99 -6.98 1.86
N LEU A 253 4.51 -6.93 3.09
CA LEU A 253 4.52 -5.71 3.90
C LEU A 253 5.32 -4.59 3.20
N GLU A 254 6.39 -4.95 2.49
CA GLU A 254 7.18 -4.01 1.69
C GLU A 254 6.36 -3.42 0.52
N ASP A 255 5.55 -4.23 -0.17
CA ASP A 255 4.58 -3.74 -1.17
C ASP A 255 3.60 -2.76 -0.52
N GLY A 256 3.05 -3.11 0.65
CA GLY A 256 2.15 -2.23 1.40
C GLY A 256 2.79 -0.88 1.68
N ILE A 257 4.04 -0.88 2.17
CA ILE A 257 4.81 0.34 2.45
C ILE A 257 5.06 1.13 1.17
N GLN A 258 5.66 0.51 0.15
CA GLN A 258 6.00 1.17 -1.12
C GLN A 258 4.79 1.78 -1.82
N TYR A 259 3.67 1.06 -1.87
CA TYR A 259 2.51 1.45 -2.66
C TYR A 259 1.51 2.33 -1.91
N ARG A 260 1.45 2.25 -0.58
CA ARG A 260 0.48 3.01 0.22
C ARG A 260 1.11 4.17 0.99
N LEU A 261 2.35 4.02 1.49
CA LEU A 261 3.02 5.02 2.34
C LEU A 261 3.88 6.00 1.53
N GLY A 262 3.21 6.75 0.66
CA GLY A 262 3.86 7.70 -0.26
C GLY A 262 4.43 8.99 0.34
N THR A 263 4.51 9.19 1.65
CA THR A 263 4.93 10.50 2.20
C THR A 263 6.28 10.39 2.88
N HIS A 264 7.28 11.12 2.39
CA HIS A 264 8.56 11.17 3.09
C HIS A 264 8.45 11.93 4.40
N LYS A 265 9.16 11.48 5.44
CA LYS A 265 9.30 12.19 6.72
C LYS A 265 9.58 13.69 6.50
N PRO A 266 8.88 14.61 7.20
CA PRO A 266 9.19 16.03 7.19
C PRO A 266 10.67 16.31 7.49
N THR A 267 11.32 17.12 6.66
CA THR A 267 12.71 17.52 6.89
C THR A 267 12.80 18.59 7.98
N ARG A 268 13.98 18.84 8.55
CA ARG A 268 14.16 19.92 9.54
C ARG A 268 13.67 21.29 9.02
N PRO A 269 14.05 21.76 7.81
CA PRO A 269 13.47 22.97 7.21
C PRO A 269 11.95 22.93 6.98
N THR A 270 11.37 21.73 6.83
CA THR A 270 9.92 21.54 6.72
C THR A 270 9.23 21.73 8.08
N MET A 271 9.84 21.26 9.17
CA MET A 271 9.33 21.49 10.53
C MET A 271 9.46 22.95 10.97
N GLU A 272 10.51 23.63 10.50
CA GLU A 272 10.80 25.06 10.70
C GLU A 272 9.94 26.00 9.82
N MET A 273 8.92 25.48 9.12
CA MET A 273 7.90 26.30 8.44
C MET A 273 7.13 27.21 9.41
N ASN A 274 6.70 28.38 8.92
CA ASN A 274 5.88 29.33 9.67
C ASN A 274 4.71 28.63 10.37
N GLU A 275 4.65 28.79 11.68
CA GLU A 275 3.65 28.19 12.55
C GLU A 275 2.55 29.21 12.88
N ILE A 276 1.29 28.78 12.78
CA ILE A 276 0.14 29.57 13.21
C ILE A 276 -0.47 28.88 14.43
N HIS A 277 -0.67 29.66 15.50
CA HIS A 277 -1.41 29.27 16.70
C HIS A 277 -2.77 29.99 16.66
N PRO A 278 -3.88 29.31 16.35
CA PRO A 278 -5.19 29.96 16.28
C PRO A 278 -5.66 30.45 17.67
N ILE A 279 -5.61 31.77 17.90
CA ILE A 279 -6.02 32.41 19.16
C ILE A 279 -7.50 32.84 19.10
N THR A 280 -8.41 31.90 18.88
CA THR A 280 -9.86 32.18 18.88
C THR A 280 -10.51 31.71 20.18
N ASN A 281 -10.93 32.68 20.99
CA ASN A 281 -11.62 32.42 22.26
C ASN A 281 -13.06 31.94 22.02
N GLY A 282 -13.45 30.85 22.68
CA GLY A 282 -14.80 30.29 22.63
C GLY A 282 -14.80 28.77 22.83
N PRO A 283 -15.91 28.18 23.33
CA PRO A 283 -16.02 26.74 23.49
C PRO A 283 -16.12 26.04 22.13
N LEU A 284 -15.36 24.97 21.96
CA LEU A 284 -15.46 24.07 20.81
C LEU A 284 -16.47 22.95 21.11
N PRO A 285 -17.21 22.43 20.10
CA PRO A 285 -18.12 21.31 20.31
C PRO A 285 -17.35 20.02 20.63
N GLN A 286 -17.96 19.12 21.43
CA GLN A 286 -17.36 17.83 21.79
C GLN A 286 -17.06 16.95 20.57
N ASN A 287 -17.92 17.01 19.56
CA ASN A 287 -17.80 16.28 18.30
C ASN A 287 -17.93 17.27 17.12
N PHE A 288 -17.16 17.05 16.06
CA PHE A 288 -17.16 17.90 14.87
C PHE A 288 -16.84 17.07 13.62
N ASP A 289 -17.53 17.37 12.52
CA ASP A 289 -17.28 16.78 11.22
C ASP A 289 -17.45 17.86 10.13
N SER A 290 -16.37 18.15 9.41
CA SER A 290 -16.37 19.13 8.32
C SER A 290 -17.42 18.82 7.25
N ARG A 291 -17.75 17.53 7.02
CA ARG A 291 -18.77 17.09 6.05
C ARG A 291 -20.18 17.51 6.47
N GLN A 292 -20.42 17.65 7.78
CA GLN A 292 -21.70 18.10 8.33
C GLN A 292 -21.83 19.63 8.32
N LYS A 293 -20.73 20.35 8.60
CA LYS A 293 -20.69 21.82 8.60
C LYS A 293 -20.70 22.39 7.18
N TRP A 294 -19.82 21.90 6.30
CA TRP A 294 -19.69 22.33 4.91
C TRP A 294 -20.21 21.24 3.96
N ARG A 295 -21.52 20.96 4.08
CA ARG A 295 -22.20 19.92 3.29
C ARG A 295 -21.92 20.10 1.80
N ASN A 296 -21.55 19.01 1.13
CA ASN A 296 -21.22 18.95 -0.29
C ASN A 296 -19.99 19.77 -0.73
N LEU A 297 -19.22 20.38 0.18
CA LEU A 297 -17.98 21.10 -0.15
C LEU A 297 -16.69 20.31 0.18
N ILE A 298 -16.80 19.27 1.01
CA ILE A 298 -15.69 18.37 1.32
C ILE A 298 -15.60 17.27 0.26
N THR A 299 -14.41 17.06 -0.31
CA THR A 299 -14.15 15.99 -1.28
C THR A 299 -14.21 14.60 -0.65
N PRO A 300 -14.75 13.58 -1.36
CA PRO A 300 -14.87 12.21 -0.85
C PRO A 300 -13.50 11.54 -0.67
N VAL A 301 -13.50 10.30 -0.16
CA VAL A 301 -12.31 9.45 -0.20
C VAL A 301 -12.01 9.05 -1.64
N ARG A 302 -10.73 8.83 -1.96
CA ARG A 302 -10.24 8.37 -3.26
C ARG A 302 -9.22 7.26 -3.05
N ASP A 303 -8.91 6.50 -4.09
CA ASP A 303 -7.85 5.50 -4.05
C ASP A 303 -6.61 5.96 -4.84
N GLN A 304 -5.43 5.86 -4.21
CA GLN A 304 -4.12 6.02 -4.83
C GLN A 304 -3.66 4.75 -5.58
N GLY A 305 -4.35 3.62 -5.39
CA GLY A 305 -3.99 2.34 -5.98
C GLY A 305 -2.57 1.92 -5.58
N ASP A 306 -1.90 1.18 -6.46
CA ASP A 306 -0.54 0.69 -6.21
C ASP A 306 0.53 1.73 -6.61
N CYS A 307 0.44 2.91 -6.00
CA CYS A 307 1.36 4.03 -6.22
C CYS A 307 1.47 4.87 -4.95
N GLY A 308 2.68 4.97 -4.37
CA GLY A 308 3.00 5.76 -3.19
C GLY A 308 2.87 7.27 -3.44
N SER A 309 1.63 7.74 -3.58
CA SER A 309 1.25 9.09 -4.00
C SER A 309 0.31 9.79 -3.01
N SER A 310 0.16 9.26 -1.79
CA SER A 310 -0.58 9.90 -0.68
C SER A 310 -0.26 11.38 -0.50
N TRP A 311 1.02 11.75 -0.63
CA TRP A 311 1.51 13.14 -0.64
C TRP A 311 0.81 14.05 -1.64
N ALA A 312 0.43 13.52 -2.81
CA ALA A 312 -0.28 14.25 -3.84
C ALA A 312 -1.80 14.21 -3.64
N PHE A 313 -2.35 13.09 -3.16
CA PHE A 313 -3.78 12.95 -2.85
C PHE A 313 -4.23 13.86 -1.72
N SER A 314 -3.54 13.82 -0.58
CA SER A 314 -3.90 14.63 0.58
C SER A 314 -3.71 16.13 0.31
N THR A 315 -2.69 16.53 -0.47
CA THR A 315 -2.51 17.93 -0.93
C THR A 315 -3.62 18.36 -1.89
N ALA A 316 -3.92 17.58 -2.94
CA ALA A 316 -4.94 17.95 -3.92
C ALA A 316 -6.35 17.96 -3.30
N ALA A 317 -6.66 17.03 -2.41
CA ALA A 317 -7.93 16.98 -1.69
C ALA A 317 -8.07 18.16 -0.72
N LEU A 318 -7.05 18.48 0.09
CA LEU A 318 -7.11 19.65 0.98
C LEU A 318 -7.28 20.95 0.18
N ALA A 319 -6.54 21.12 -0.92
CA ALA A 319 -6.69 22.29 -1.77
C ALA A 319 -8.09 22.39 -2.40
N SER A 320 -8.71 21.26 -2.75
CA SER A 320 -10.09 21.21 -3.25
C SER A 320 -11.10 21.62 -2.19
N ASP A 321 -10.96 21.08 -0.97
CA ASP A 321 -11.85 21.38 0.16
C ASP A 321 -11.78 22.88 0.53
N ARG A 322 -10.57 23.42 0.68
CA ARG A 322 -10.32 24.83 1.04
C ARG A 322 -10.84 25.77 -0.04
N LEU A 323 -10.58 25.48 -1.32
CA LEU A 323 -11.14 26.24 -2.44
C LEU A 323 -12.67 26.25 -2.42
N ALA A 324 -13.32 25.12 -2.19
CA ALA A 324 -14.78 25.03 -2.12
C ALA A 324 -15.36 25.76 -0.90
N ILE A 325 -14.71 25.69 0.26
CA ILE A 325 -15.13 26.38 1.50
C ILE A 325 -14.98 27.90 1.37
N GLU A 326 -13.80 28.38 0.97
CA GLU A 326 -13.44 29.80 0.96
C GLU A 326 -14.14 30.58 -0.17
N SER A 327 -14.43 29.92 -1.30
CA SER A 327 -15.27 30.46 -2.36
C SER A 327 -16.78 30.39 -2.08
N LEU A 328 -17.18 29.97 -0.86
CA LEU A 328 -18.59 29.77 -0.47
C LEU A 328 -19.36 28.84 -1.43
N GLY A 329 -18.66 27.83 -1.96
CA GLY A 329 -19.19 26.84 -2.89
C GLY A 329 -19.17 27.23 -4.37
N GLN A 330 -18.71 28.43 -4.73
CA GLN A 330 -18.60 28.86 -6.14
C GLN A 330 -17.55 28.03 -6.91
N GLU A 331 -16.41 27.74 -6.28
CA GLU A 331 -15.30 26.97 -6.86
C GLU A 331 -15.24 25.54 -6.31
N LYS A 332 -16.33 24.78 -6.47
CA LYS A 332 -16.34 23.35 -6.15
C LYS A 332 -15.59 22.54 -7.23
N LYS A 333 -14.28 22.42 -7.09
CA LYS A 333 -13.39 21.76 -8.07
C LYS A 333 -12.61 20.61 -7.43
N GLU A 334 -12.66 19.44 -8.04
CA GLU A 334 -11.81 18.30 -7.66
C GLU A 334 -10.45 18.40 -8.34
N LEU A 335 -9.44 18.87 -7.61
CA LEU A 335 -8.09 19.06 -8.15
C LEU A 335 -7.39 17.72 -8.41
N SER A 336 -6.45 17.70 -9.37
CA SER A 336 -5.81 16.47 -9.83
C SER A 336 -4.55 16.10 -9.01
N PRO A 337 -4.55 15.00 -8.24
CA PRO A 337 -3.32 14.46 -7.67
C PRO A 337 -2.36 13.94 -8.75
N GLN A 338 -2.86 13.52 -9.91
CA GLN A 338 -2.03 13.04 -11.02
C GLN A 338 -1.25 14.19 -11.68
N HIS A 339 -1.86 15.36 -11.85
CA HIS A 339 -1.15 16.53 -12.39
C HIS A 339 0.03 16.90 -11.48
N LEU A 340 -0.19 16.88 -10.16
CA LEU A 340 0.86 17.08 -9.16
C LEU A 340 1.93 15.97 -9.22
N LEU A 341 1.53 14.70 -9.30
CA LEU A 341 2.40 13.51 -9.42
C LEU A 341 3.31 13.55 -10.66
N SER A 342 2.77 13.97 -11.81
CA SER A 342 3.46 14.05 -13.10
C SER A 342 4.35 15.28 -13.22
N CYS A 343 3.89 16.44 -12.75
CA CYS A 343 4.54 17.73 -13.02
C CYS A 343 5.49 18.21 -11.92
N GLN A 344 5.22 17.92 -10.64
CA GLN A 344 6.13 18.31 -9.56
C GLN A 344 7.25 17.28 -9.37
N ARG A 345 8.20 17.26 -10.30
CA ARG A 345 9.34 16.33 -10.28
C ARG A 345 10.51 16.80 -9.40
N ARG A 346 10.58 18.08 -9.02
CA ARG A 346 11.77 18.63 -8.33
C ARG A 346 11.74 18.28 -6.84
N GLY A 347 12.53 17.28 -6.46
CA GLY A 347 12.64 16.81 -5.07
C GLY A 347 11.57 15.79 -4.68
N GLN A 348 10.77 15.31 -5.62
CA GLN A 348 9.81 14.21 -5.43
C GLN A 348 10.28 12.95 -6.17
N ARG A 349 9.73 11.80 -5.82
CA ARG A 349 9.99 10.50 -6.46
C ARG A 349 8.72 9.85 -7.04
N GLY A 350 7.66 10.64 -7.24
CA GLY A 350 6.43 10.17 -7.87
C GLY A 350 5.71 9.14 -7.00
N CYS A 351 5.52 7.93 -7.54
CA CYS A 351 4.97 6.78 -6.82
C CYS A 351 5.94 6.15 -5.81
N LYS A 352 7.20 6.58 -5.75
CA LYS A 352 8.17 6.22 -4.70
C LYS A 352 8.25 7.29 -3.59
N GLY A 353 7.19 8.08 -3.45
CA GLY A 353 7.02 9.08 -2.39
C GLY A 353 7.41 10.52 -2.72
N GLY A 354 7.01 11.43 -1.83
CA GLY A 354 7.27 12.86 -1.93
C GLY A 354 7.10 13.61 -0.61
N HIS A 355 7.59 14.85 -0.57
CA HIS A 355 7.48 15.77 0.57
C HIS A 355 6.36 16.80 0.35
N LEU A 356 5.65 17.16 1.43
CA LEU A 356 4.51 18.07 1.37
C LEU A 356 4.89 19.54 1.12
N ASP A 357 6.05 19.99 1.61
CA ASP A 357 6.57 21.35 1.35
C ASP A 357 6.76 21.59 -0.15
N ARG A 358 7.26 20.59 -0.88
CA ARG A 358 7.45 20.65 -2.34
C ARG A 358 6.14 20.60 -3.10
N ALA A 359 5.16 19.86 -2.59
CA ALA A 359 3.81 19.83 -3.15
C ALA A 359 3.14 21.22 -3.04
N TRP A 360 3.11 21.82 -1.84
CA TRP A 360 2.54 23.14 -1.64
C TRP A 360 3.34 24.28 -2.29
N TYR A 361 4.67 24.15 -2.38
CA TYR A 361 5.47 25.08 -3.18
C TYR A 361 5.02 25.10 -4.65
N PHE A 362 4.67 23.93 -5.21
CA PHE A 362 4.14 23.81 -6.57
C PHE A 362 2.74 24.43 -6.67
N MET A 363 1.83 24.09 -5.75
CA MET A 363 0.48 24.70 -5.68
C MET A 363 0.53 26.23 -5.67
N ARG A 364 1.43 26.82 -4.88
CA ARG A 364 1.62 28.28 -4.80
C ARG A 364 2.24 28.91 -6.05
N LYS A 365 3.19 28.23 -6.72
CA LYS A 365 3.99 28.83 -7.81
C LYS A 365 3.54 28.46 -9.21
N LYS A 366 2.78 27.38 -9.36
CA LYS A 366 2.33 26.82 -10.64
C LYS A 366 0.87 26.41 -10.62
N GLY A 367 0.35 25.99 -9.46
CA GLY A 367 -1.02 25.49 -9.33
C GLY A 367 -1.22 24.12 -9.99
N ILE A 368 -2.42 23.57 -9.85
CA ILE A 368 -2.85 22.34 -10.55
C ILE A 368 -4.25 22.48 -11.14
N THR A 369 -4.53 21.67 -12.15
CA THR A 369 -5.85 21.60 -12.80
C THR A 369 -6.74 20.52 -12.19
N THR A 370 -7.96 20.34 -12.70
CA THR A 370 -8.92 19.37 -12.16
C THR A 370 -8.61 17.92 -12.55
N THR A 371 -9.17 16.98 -11.79
CA THR A 371 -9.17 15.54 -12.13
C THR A 371 -9.88 15.26 -13.46
N LYS A 372 -10.85 16.09 -13.87
CA LYS A 372 -11.51 15.99 -15.18
C LYS A 372 -10.53 16.29 -16.33
N CYS A 373 -9.67 17.29 -16.16
CA CYS A 373 -8.63 17.60 -17.13
C CYS A 373 -7.47 16.60 -17.09
N PHE A 374 -7.05 16.20 -15.89
CA PHE A 374 -5.93 15.26 -15.71
C PHE A 374 -6.36 14.07 -14.81
N PRO A 375 -6.98 13.02 -15.39
CA PRO A 375 -7.43 11.84 -14.66
C PRO A 375 -6.28 11.10 -13.97
N TYR A 376 -6.60 10.34 -12.92
CA TYR A 376 -5.61 9.56 -12.19
C TYR A 376 -5.25 8.25 -12.90
N LEU A 377 -3.95 7.99 -13.06
CA LEU A 377 -3.41 6.82 -13.77
C LEU A 377 -2.45 5.98 -12.91
N GLY A 378 -2.09 6.42 -11.70
CA GLY A 378 -1.20 5.68 -10.80
C GLY A 378 0.25 5.58 -11.26
N LYS A 379 0.72 6.50 -12.13
CA LYS A 379 2.06 6.45 -12.72
C LYS A 379 2.73 7.81 -12.78
N ALA A 380 4.04 7.86 -12.54
CA ALA A 380 4.82 9.12 -12.45
C ALA A 380 5.56 9.51 -13.75
N ASP A 381 5.45 8.70 -14.79
CA ASP A 381 6.05 8.88 -16.12
C ASP A 381 5.09 9.53 -17.13
N VAL A 382 3.80 9.66 -16.79
CA VAL A 382 2.80 10.37 -17.61
C VAL A 382 3.27 11.80 -17.89
N THR A 383 3.36 12.15 -19.17
CA THR A 383 3.91 13.41 -19.66
C THR A 383 3.21 14.63 -19.06
N CYS A 384 3.99 15.51 -18.44
CA CYS A 384 3.50 16.77 -17.91
C CYS A 384 3.27 17.79 -19.06
N PRO A 385 2.08 18.41 -19.17
CA PRO A 385 1.71 19.28 -20.29
C PRO A 385 2.16 20.74 -20.14
N PHE A 386 2.91 21.09 -19.09
CA PHE A 386 3.36 22.48 -18.87
C PHE A 386 4.34 22.93 -19.97
N ASN A 387 3.88 23.86 -20.82
CA ASN A 387 4.78 24.68 -21.61
C ASN A 387 5.61 25.58 -20.69
N ASN A 388 6.92 25.61 -20.91
CA ASN A 388 7.86 26.48 -20.19
C ASN A 388 7.57 27.96 -20.49
N GLY A 389 6.78 28.61 -19.64
CA GLY A 389 6.45 30.04 -19.80
C GLY A 389 5.64 30.57 -18.61
N ASN A 390 4.33 30.59 -18.76
CA ASN A 390 3.45 31.33 -17.85
C ASN A 390 2.88 30.46 -16.72
N SER A 391 2.62 31.12 -15.60
CA SER A 391 1.94 30.56 -14.43
C SER A 391 0.66 31.37 -14.27
N ALA A 392 -0.45 30.71 -13.89
CA ALA A 392 -1.83 31.19 -13.98
C ALA A 392 -2.42 31.24 -15.42
N GLY A 393 -3.74 31.03 -15.50
CA GLY A 393 -4.48 30.76 -16.73
C GLY A 393 -4.80 29.27 -16.89
N LYS A 394 -4.66 28.77 -18.12
CA LYS A 394 -5.11 27.43 -18.52
C LYS A 394 -3.97 26.45 -18.76
N VAL A 395 -4.29 25.16 -18.66
CA VAL A 395 -3.43 24.06 -19.11
C VAL A 395 -4.17 23.19 -20.12
N ARG A 396 -3.42 22.63 -21.07
CA ARG A 396 -3.97 21.67 -22.03
C ARG A 396 -3.99 20.27 -21.42
N CYS A 397 -5.18 19.69 -21.36
CA CYS A 397 -5.45 18.35 -20.87
C CYS A 397 -4.90 17.28 -21.84
N PRO A 398 -4.55 16.06 -21.38
CA PRO A 398 -4.16 14.95 -22.26
C PRO A 398 -5.25 14.56 -23.29
N THR A 399 -6.52 14.85 -22.99
CA THR A 399 -7.68 14.74 -23.89
C THR A 399 -7.69 15.77 -25.03
N GLY A 400 -6.78 16.75 -25.01
CA GLY A 400 -6.70 17.83 -25.99
C GLY A 400 -7.51 19.09 -25.64
N THR A 401 -8.41 19.02 -24.67
CA THR A 401 -9.18 20.17 -24.13
C THR A 401 -8.31 21.10 -23.29
N GLU A 402 -8.85 22.25 -22.88
CA GLU A 402 -8.23 23.13 -21.87
C GLU A 402 -9.05 23.14 -20.57
N ASP A 403 -8.38 23.40 -19.45
CA ASP A 403 -8.99 23.64 -18.14
C ASP A 403 -8.15 24.64 -17.34
N GLU A 404 -8.76 25.25 -16.33
CA GLU A 404 -8.11 26.25 -15.48
C GLU A 404 -7.06 25.63 -14.54
N VAL A 405 -6.17 26.48 -14.04
CA VAL A 405 -5.12 26.11 -13.09
C VAL A 405 -5.32 26.86 -11.76
N TYR A 406 -5.54 26.10 -10.69
CA TYR A 406 -5.87 26.62 -9.36
C TYR A 406 -4.62 26.69 -8.49
N LEU A 407 -4.41 27.85 -7.87
CA LEU A 407 -3.26 28.12 -7.00
C LEU A 407 -3.65 28.15 -5.52
N SER A 408 -2.65 28.02 -4.64
CA SER A 408 -2.81 28.21 -3.19
C SER A 408 -1.99 29.41 -2.71
N THR A 409 -2.34 29.92 -1.52
CA THR A 409 -1.44 30.78 -0.75
C THR A 409 -0.24 29.96 -0.22
N PRO A 410 0.76 30.58 0.44
CA PRO A 410 1.78 29.83 1.16
C PRO A 410 1.16 28.92 2.25
N PRO A 411 1.57 27.65 2.34
CA PRO A 411 1.15 26.78 3.45
C PRO A 411 1.75 27.26 4.77
N TYR A 412 1.11 26.90 5.88
CA TYR A 412 1.60 27.12 7.24
C TYR A 412 1.46 25.84 8.05
N ARG A 413 2.33 25.67 9.05
CA ARG A 413 2.18 24.62 10.06
C ARG A 413 1.14 25.10 11.07
N VAL A 414 0.20 24.24 11.45
CA VAL A 414 -0.69 24.47 12.60
C VAL A 414 0.08 24.07 13.85
N GLY A 415 -0.08 24.83 14.94
CA GLY A 415 0.54 24.49 16.21
C GLY A 415 0.12 23.08 16.71
N PRO A 416 1.03 22.32 17.35
CA PRO A 416 0.85 20.88 17.59
C PRO A 416 -0.13 20.54 18.73
N LYS A 417 -0.76 21.55 19.36
CA LYS A 417 -1.72 21.28 20.44
C LYS A 417 -3.06 20.82 19.89
N GLU A 418 -3.66 19.83 20.54
CA GLU A 418 -5.03 19.32 20.28
C GLU A 418 -6.01 20.46 19.92
N GLU A 419 -6.07 21.50 20.77
CA GLU A 419 -7.02 22.61 20.63
C GLU A 419 -6.67 23.58 19.48
N GLU A 420 -5.39 23.73 19.12
CA GLU A 420 -4.95 24.57 17.99
C GLU A 420 -5.37 23.92 16.66
N ILE A 421 -5.20 22.60 16.54
CA ILE A 421 -5.66 21.80 15.41
C ILE A 421 -7.21 21.80 15.33
N MET A 422 -7.91 21.62 16.45
CA MET A 422 -9.38 21.70 16.49
C MET A 422 -9.90 23.07 16.06
N ARG A 423 -9.26 24.18 16.46
CA ARG A 423 -9.65 25.53 16.03
C ARG A 423 -9.49 25.72 14.53
N GLU A 424 -8.35 25.34 13.96
CA GLU A 424 -8.11 25.45 12.53
C GLU A 424 -9.16 24.66 11.74
N LEU A 425 -9.41 23.41 12.15
CA LEU A 425 -10.48 22.56 11.61
C LEU A 425 -11.87 23.20 11.71
N TYR A 426 -12.19 23.81 12.86
CA TYR A 426 -13.50 24.40 13.11
C TYR A 426 -13.76 25.62 12.25
N PHE A 427 -12.80 26.53 12.13
CA PHE A 427 -13.01 27.82 11.48
C PHE A 427 -12.77 27.75 9.97
N ASN A 428 -11.73 27.04 9.53
CA ASN A 428 -11.20 27.14 8.16
C ASN A 428 -11.36 25.83 7.35
N GLY A 429 -11.76 24.73 7.99
CA GLY A 429 -12.01 23.45 7.34
C GLY A 429 -10.86 22.44 7.48
N PRO A 430 -10.89 21.34 6.71
CA PRO A 430 -9.91 20.25 6.80
C PRO A 430 -8.46 20.71 6.87
N VAL A 431 -7.60 19.89 7.49
CA VAL A 431 -6.15 20.08 7.52
C VAL A 431 -5.44 18.82 7.04
N GLN A 432 -4.23 18.97 6.52
CA GLN A 432 -3.40 17.84 6.08
C GLN A 432 -2.44 17.48 7.20
N ALA A 433 -2.36 16.22 7.60
CA ALA A 433 -1.42 15.76 8.61
C ALA A 433 -0.53 14.64 8.06
N THR A 434 0.71 14.54 8.56
CA THR A 434 1.50 13.32 8.39
C THR A 434 1.53 12.51 9.68
N PHE A 435 1.43 11.19 9.56
CA PHE A 435 1.59 10.27 10.67
C PHE A 435 2.37 9.04 10.20
N ARG A 436 2.84 8.27 11.18
CA ARG A 436 3.60 7.03 11.00
C ARG A 436 2.64 5.86 10.91
N VAL A 437 2.69 5.12 9.81
CA VAL A 437 1.88 3.90 9.65
C VAL A 437 2.71 2.70 10.08
N HIS A 438 2.14 1.94 11.02
CA HIS A 438 2.66 0.66 11.51
C HIS A 438 1.97 -0.51 10.78
N SER A 439 2.52 -1.72 10.89
CA SER A 439 2.05 -2.87 10.08
C SER A 439 0.64 -3.38 10.45
N ASP A 440 0.14 -3.03 11.64
CA ASP A 440 -1.23 -3.28 12.11
C ASP A 440 -2.27 -2.30 11.54
N PHE A 441 -1.92 -1.04 11.32
CA PHE A 441 -2.84 -0.02 10.77
C PHE A 441 -3.38 -0.37 9.38
N PHE A 442 -2.60 -1.06 8.54
CA PHE A 442 -3.09 -1.55 7.23
C PHE A 442 -4.36 -2.40 7.35
N LEU A 443 -4.52 -3.10 8.47
CA LEU A 443 -5.60 -4.02 8.76
C LEU A 443 -6.78 -3.35 9.49
N TYR A 444 -6.69 -2.05 9.83
CA TYR A 444 -7.76 -1.30 10.50
C TYR A 444 -9.11 -1.47 9.78
N LYS A 445 -10.17 -1.74 10.55
CA LYS A 445 -11.54 -1.84 10.05
C LYS A 445 -12.50 -0.82 10.67
N SER A 446 -12.44 -0.61 11.97
CA SER A 446 -13.38 0.29 12.70
C SER A 446 -12.95 0.52 14.15
N GLY A 447 -13.43 1.58 14.77
CA GLY A 447 -13.15 1.93 16.17
C GLY A 447 -12.15 3.08 16.28
N VAL A 448 -11.47 3.24 17.41
CA VAL A 448 -10.43 4.28 17.57
C VAL A 448 -9.06 3.61 17.57
N TYR A 449 -8.30 3.81 16.49
CA TYR A 449 -6.97 3.23 16.32
C TYR A 449 -5.91 3.86 17.23
N HIS A 450 -5.05 2.99 17.76
CA HIS A 450 -3.71 3.27 18.29
C HIS A 450 -2.84 2.04 18.00
N HIS A 451 -1.53 2.23 17.92
CA HIS A 451 -0.60 1.15 17.64
C HIS A 451 -0.49 0.17 18.82
N ILE A 452 -0.63 -1.14 18.55
CA ILE A 452 -0.51 -2.18 19.59
C ILE A 452 0.91 -2.76 19.59
N GLU A 453 1.87 -2.00 20.14
CA GLU A 453 3.30 -2.38 20.15
C GLU A 453 3.54 -3.78 20.74
N SER A 454 2.78 -4.18 21.77
CA SER A 454 2.91 -5.49 22.42
C SER A 454 2.66 -6.70 21.50
N LEU A 455 1.90 -6.54 20.41
CA LEU A 455 1.69 -7.60 19.42
C LEU A 455 2.86 -7.77 18.44
N VAL A 456 3.79 -6.80 18.37
CA VAL A 456 4.88 -6.81 17.39
C VAL A 456 6.27 -6.67 18.00
N ALA A 457 6.42 -6.19 19.24
CA ALA A 457 7.71 -5.88 19.87
C ALA A 457 8.72 -7.05 19.85
N GLY A 458 8.24 -8.28 20.07
CA GLY A 458 9.07 -9.49 20.03
C GLY A 458 9.42 -10.01 18.63
N LEU A 459 8.88 -9.40 17.56
CA LEU A 459 9.09 -9.86 16.18
C LEU A 459 10.35 -9.24 15.55
N PRO A 460 10.98 -9.95 14.57
CA PRO A 460 12.07 -9.40 13.77
C PRO A 460 11.72 -8.07 13.11
N GLN A 461 12.73 -7.24 12.84
CA GLN A 461 12.54 -5.88 12.27
C GLN A 461 11.74 -5.88 10.97
N ALA A 462 11.78 -6.97 10.18
CA ALA A 462 11.00 -7.15 8.97
C ALA A 462 9.47 -7.11 9.19
N PHE A 463 8.97 -7.44 10.39
CA PHE A 463 7.55 -7.35 10.76
C PHE A 463 7.15 -6.00 11.37
N ARG A 464 8.15 -5.22 11.80
CA ARG A 464 8.04 -3.90 12.44
C ARG A 464 8.45 -2.76 11.49
N GLN A 465 8.33 -2.99 10.19
CA GLN A 465 8.52 -1.93 9.20
C GLN A 465 7.37 -0.91 9.28
N GLN A 466 7.71 0.35 9.04
CA GLN A 466 6.85 1.51 9.23
C GLN A 466 7.38 2.68 8.40
N ASP A 467 6.50 3.51 7.85
CA ASP A 467 6.89 4.75 7.16
C ASP A 467 5.80 5.83 7.30
N PHE A 468 6.04 7.02 6.75
CA PHE A 468 5.13 8.14 6.84
C PHE A 468 4.05 8.12 5.74
N HIS A 469 2.85 8.49 6.16
CA HIS A 469 1.68 8.66 5.31
C HIS A 469 1.08 10.04 5.54
N SER A 470 0.35 10.57 4.55
CA SER A 470 -0.36 11.85 4.67
C SER A 470 -1.83 11.69 4.37
N ILE A 471 -2.64 12.29 5.24
CA ILE A 471 -4.10 12.18 5.26
C ILE A 471 -4.73 13.56 5.42
N ARG A 472 -6.05 13.64 5.31
CA ARG A 472 -6.80 14.81 5.78
C ARG A 472 -7.43 14.50 7.13
N ILE A 473 -7.26 15.38 8.11
CA ILE A 473 -8.13 15.40 9.28
C ILE A 473 -9.38 16.22 8.90
N LEU A 474 -10.57 15.67 9.14
CA LEU A 474 -11.86 16.29 8.83
C LEU A 474 -12.63 16.74 10.08
N GLY A 475 -12.21 16.30 11.26
CA GLY A 475 -12.86 16.67 12.51
C GLY A 475 -12.42 15.78 13.66
N TRP A 476 -13.23 15.72 14.70
CA TRP A 476 -12.89 15.01 15.93
C TRP A 476 -14.14 14.51 16.64
N GLY A 477 -13.94 13.65 17.63
CA GLY A 477 -14.99 13.32 18.57
C GLY A 477 -14.47 12.63 19.83
N THR A 478 -15.42 11.97 20.49
CA THR A 478 -15.24 11.11 21.64
C THR A 478 -16.07 9.86 21.44
N ASP A 479 -15.48 8.68 21.60
CA ASP A 479 -16.17 7.39 21.60
C ASP A 479 -16.10 6.75 23.00
N VAL A 480 -16.91 5.72 23.27
CA VAL A 480 -16.91 4.98 24.53
C VAL A 480 -16.57 3.52 24.29
N VAL A 481 -15.39 3.10 24.75
CA VAL A 481 -14.89 1.72 24.69
C VAL A 481 -14.75 1.21 26.10
N ASP A 482 -15.39 0.08 26.42
CA ASP A 482 -15.34 -0.57 27.74
C ASP A 482 -15.61 0.39 28.92
N GLY A 483 -16.57 1.30 28.73
CA GLY A 483 -16.94 2.35 29.69
C GLY A 483 -15.95 3.51 29.79
N LYS A 484 -14.85 3.50 29.03
CA LYS A 484 -13.85 4.57 28.98
C LYS A 484 -14.07 5.48 27.78
N SER A 485 -14.00 6.79 28.03
CA SER A 485 -14.08 7.83 27.01
C SER A 485 -12.74 7.94 26.26
N ILE A 486 -12.74 7.69 24.94
CA ILE A 486 -11.57 7.82 24.07
C ILE A 486 -11.78 8.97 23.09
N LYS A 487 -10.91 9.98 23.14
CA LYS A 487 -10.87 11.08 22.17
C LYS A 487 -10.29 10.57 20.84
N TYR A 488 -10.89 10.98 19.71
CA TYR A 488 -10.37 10.65 18.39
C TYR A 488 -10.31 11.84 17.43
N TRP A 489 -9.41 11.78 16.45
CA TRP A 489 -9.46 12.51 15.18
C TRP A 489 -10.24 11.70 14.15
N LEU A 490 -11.07 12.36 13.35
CA LEU A 490 -11.73 11.76 12.18
C LEU A 490 -10.89 12.08 10.94
N CYS A 491 -10.37 11.05 10.30
CA CYS A 491 -9.42 11.17 9.20
C CYS A 491 -9.96 10.52 7.90
N ALA A 492 -9.68 11.15 6.77
CA ALA A 492 -9.92 10.58 5.44
C ALA A 492 -8.61 10.03 4.87
N ASN A 493 -8.62 8.74 4.53
CA ASN A 493 -7.49 8.05 3.91
C ASN A 493 -7.50 8.27 2.38
N SER A 494 -6.55 7.65 1.68
CA SER A 494 -6.39 7.67 0.22
C SER A 494 -6.30 6.26 -0.38
N TRP A 495 -6.91 5.26 0.26
CA TRP A 495 -6.87 3.83 -0.14
C TRP A 495 -8.25 3.30 -0.58
N GLY A 496 -9.13 4.18 -1.07
CA GLY A 496 -10.48 3.83 -1.51
C GLY A 496 -11.48 3.63 -0.36
N GLU A 497 -12.75 3.45 -0.73
CA GLU A 497 -13.86 3.33 0.24
C GLU A 497 -13.99 1.92 0.84
N GLU A 498 -13.43 0.89 0.20
CA GLU A 498 -13.48 -0.49 0.74
C GLU A 498 -12.68 -0.66 2.04
N TRP A 499 -11.65 0.18 2.24
CA TRP A 499 -10.77 0.15 3.42
C TRP A 499 -11.39 0.88 4.62
N GLY A 500 -11.26 0.31 5.82
CA GLY A 500 -11.67 0.96 7.06
C GLY A 500 -13.18 1.23 7.16
N GLU A 501 -13.51 2.43 7.63
CA GLU A 501 -14.87 2.94 7.84
C GLU A 501 -15.33 3.74 6.60
N ASN A 502 -15.51 3.05 5.46
CA ASN A 502 -15.81 3.64 4.15
C ASN A 502 -14.70 4.60 3.66
N GLY A 503 -13.45 4.19 3.77
CA GLY A 503 -12.26 4.99 3.45
C GLY A 503 -11.83 5.99 4.52
N TYR A 504 -12.60 6.12 5.60
CA TYR A 504 -12.26 6.91 6.77
C TYR A 504 -11.68 6.03 7.88
N PHE A 505 -11.00 6.66 8.82
CA PHE A 505 -10.60 6.04 10.08
C PHE A 505 -10.65 7.03 11.23
N ARG A 506 -10.60 6.51 12.45
CA ARG A 506 -10.48 7.29 13.67
C ARG A 506 -9.23 6.85 14.41
N ILE A 507 -8.48 7.80 14.96
CA ILE A 507 -7.19 7.60 15.63
C ILE A 507 -7.16 8.42 16.93
N VAL A 508 -6.51 7.90 17.97
CA VAL A 508 -6.39 8.56 19.28
C VAL A 508 -5.90 10.01 19.14
N ARG A 509 -6.50 10.91 19.92
CA ARG A 509 -6.29 12.36 19.88
C ARG A 509 -5.86 12.91 21.24
N GLY A 510 -4.98 13.91 21.22
CA GLY A 510 -4.40 14.55 22.41
C GLY A 510 -3.22 13.80 23.00
N GLN A 511 -2.60 12.89 22.24
CA GLN A 511 -1.46 12.05 22.65
C GLN A 511 -0.35 11.98 21.59
N ASP A 512 -0.47 12.75 20.49
CA ASP A 512 0.39 12.63 19.29
C ASP A 512 0.54 11.18 18.79
N GLU A 513 -0.56 10.40 18.81
CA GLU A 513 -0.58 9.00 18.41
C GLU A 513 0.00 8.83 16.99
N CYS A 514 0.98 7.94 16.84
CA CYS A 514 1.74 7.76 15.60
C CYS A 514 2.31 9.07 14.99
N ASN A 515 2.59 10.09 15.81
CA ASN A 515 3.04 11.42 15.39
C ASN A 515 2.07 12.24 14.52
N ILE A 516 0.75 12.00 14.63
CA ILE A 516 -0.27 12.69 13.80
C ILE A 516 -0.44 14.19 14.11
N GLU A 517 -0.05 14.65 15.30
CA GLU A 517 -0.24 16.03 15.76
C GLU A 517 1.02 16.89 15.52
N MET A 518 2.20 16.28 15.36
CA MET A 518 3.48 16.97 15.13
C MET A 518 3.55 17.82 13.86
N PHE A 519 3.01 17.35 12.73
CA PHE A 519 3.12 18.02 11.43
C PHE A 519 1.77 18.09 10.72
N VAL A 520 1.02 19.12 11.11
CA VAL A 520 -0.28 19.48 10.53
C VAL A 520 -0.10 20.75 9.70
N VAL A 521 -0.63 20.76 8.47
CA VAL A 521 -0.53 21.85 7.51
C VAL A 521 -1.93 22.39 7.19
N GLY A 522 -2.06 23.72 7.33
CA GLY A 522 -3.16 24.51 6.80
C GLY A 522 -2.73 25.32 5.58
N VAL A 523 -3.71 25.77 4.80
CA VAL A 523 -3.52 26.60 3.61
C VAL A 523 -4.79 27.41 3.34
N TRP A 524 -4.66 28.51 2.60
CA TRP A 524 -5.79 29.24 2.03
C TRP A 524 -5.80 29.09 0.50
N ALA A 525 -6.98 29.09 -0.10
CA ALA A 525 -7.14 29.13 -1.54
C ALA A 525 -6.78 30.51 -2.11
N HIS A 526 -6.23 30.53 -3.32
CA HIS A 526 -6.00 31.77 -4.06
C HIS A 526 -7.26 32.12 -4.87
N THR A 527 -8.29 32.63 -4.20
CA THR A 527 -9.51 33.17 -4.86
C THR A 527 -9.29 34.62 -5.32
N GLU A 528 -10.05 35.07 -6.33
CA GLU A 528 -10.02 36.47 -6.77
C GLU A 528 -10.47 37.45 -5.66
N THR A 529 -11.23 36.96 -4.68
CA THR A 529 -11.66 37.73 -3.49
C THR A 529 -10.55 37.95 -2.45
N ASN A 530 -9.44 37.20 -2.52
CA ASN A 530 -8.35 37.25 -1.53
C ASN A 530 -7.19 38.19 -1.95
N GLY A 531 -7.45 39.13 -2.85
CA GLY A 531 -6.50 40.17 -3.27
C GLY A 531 -6.27 41.24 -2.19
N PHE A 532 -5.30 40.98 -1.31
CA PHE A 532 -4.69 41.96 -0.39
C PHE A 532 -3.46 42.63 -1.02
#